data_AF-A0A947Z705-F1
#
_entry.id   AF-A0A947Z705-F1
#
_cell.length_a   1.000
_cell.length_b   1.000
_cell.length_c   1.000
_cell.angle_alpha   90.00
_cell.angle_beta   90.00
_cell.angle_gamma   90.00
#
_symmetry.space_group_name_H-M   'P 1'
#
loop_
_entity.id
_entity.type
_entity.pdbx_description
1 polymer ?
#
loop_
_entity_poly.entity_id
_entity_poly.type
_entity_poly.pdbx_seq_one_letter_code
_entity_poly.pdbx_strand_id
1 'polypeptide(L)'
;KQEYKREAFELFGALLNRVRDEVAKVLLTVRVQSAEQVQQAEQQLEQQASSHLDKVQYQHAEVTSDDASPDDEHETAAPANVPRRVSEKVGRNDPCPCGSGRKYKQCHGKIS
;
A
#
# COMPACT_ATOMS: atom_id res chain seq x y z
N LYS A 1 -9.21 1.56 -45.86
CA LYS A 1 -9.48 3.02 -45.71
C LYS A 1 -10.91 3.34 -45.27
N GLN A 2 -11.94 2.64 -45.76
CA GLN A 2 -13.32 2.88 -45.32
C GLN A 2 -13.65 2.24 -43.96
N GLU A 3 -13.06 1.08 -43.63
CA GLU A 3 -13.31 0.41 -42.35
C GLU A 3 -12.83 1.22 -41.15
N TYR A 4 -11.62 1.79 -41.21
CA TYR A 4 -11.12 2.71 -40.18
C TYR A 4 -12.08 3.89 -39.90
N LYS A 5 -12.73 4.45 -40.93
CA LYS A 5 -13.69 5.54 -40.74
C LYS A 5 -14.97 5.06 -40.06
N ARG A 6 -15.41 3.84 -40.36
CA ARG A 6 -16.59 3.23 -39.74
C ARG A 6 -16.32 2.91 -38.27
N GLU A 7 -15.21 2.25 -37.97
CA GLU A 7 -14.79 1.94 -36.60
C GLU A 7 -14.59 3.22 -35.77
N ALA A 8 -13.94 4.24 -36.34
CA ALA A 8 -13.77 5.52 -35.65
C ALA A 8 -15.11 6.20 -35.34
N PHE A 9 -16.10 6.09 -36.23
CA PHE A 9 -17.43 6.66 -36.00
C PHE A 9 -18.22 5.89 -34.94
N GLU A 10 -18.11 4.56 -34.93
CA GLU A 10 -18.73 3.71 -33.90
C GLU A 10 -18.13 3.99 -32.51
N LEU A 11 -16.80 4.08 -32.40
CA LEU A 11 -16.11 4.44 -31.16
C LEU A 11 -16.44 5.86 -30.69
N PHE A 12 -16.53 6.82 -31.61
CA PHE A 12 -16.92 8.18 -31.27
C PHE A 12 -18.37 8.26 -30.79
N GLY A 13 -19.28 7.50 -31.42
CA GLY A 13 -20.67 7.37 -30.94
C GLY A 13 -20.75 6.81 -29.52
N ALA A 14 -19.95 5.77 -29.22
CA ALA A 14 -19.86 5.22 -27.87
C ALA A 14 -19.31 6.24 -26.85
N LEU A 15 -18.31 7.04 -27.24
CA LEU A 15 -17.78 8.12 -26.40
C LEU A 15 -18.85 9.18 -26.09
N LEU A 16 -19.61 9.63 -27.09
CA LEU A 16 -20.66 10.63 -26.89
C LEU A 16 -21.74 10.15 -25.92
N ASN A 17 -22.13 8.87 -26.02
CA ASN A 17 -23.08 8.28 -25.08
C ASN A 17 -22.54 8.28 -23.65
N ARG A 18 -21.26 7.90 -23.47
CA ARG A 18 -20.61 7.93 -22.15
C ARG A 18 -20.57 9.34 -21.55
N VAL A 19 -20.21 10.35 -22.35
CA VAL A 19 -20.16 11.74 -21.88
C VAL A 19 -21.55 12.22 -21.47
N ARG A 20 -22.58 11.89 -22.26
CA ARG A 20 -23.96 12.24 -21.94
C ARG A 20 -24.40 11.62 -20.60
N ASP A 21 -24.11 10.35 -20.39
CA ASP A 21 -24.48 9.65 -19.16
C ASP A 21 -23.73 10.22 -17.94
N GLU A 22 -22.46 10.59 -18.11
CA GLU A 22 -21.65 11.21 -17.06
C GLU A 22 -22.20 12.59 -16.67
N VAL A 23 -22.51 13.45 -17.65
CA VAL A 23 -23.12 14.76 -17.39
C VAL A 23 -24.47 14.60 -16.69
N ALA A 24 -25.32 13.68 -17.16
CA ALA A 24 -26.61 13.42 -16.53
C ALA A 24 -26.43 12.92 -15.08
N LYS A 25 -25.47 12.02 -14.84
CA LYS A 25 -25.16 11.51 -13.51
C LYS A 25 -24.69 12.63 -12.59
N VAL A 26 -23.79 13.50 -13.04
CA VAL A 26 -23.31 14.64 -12.25
C VAL A 26 -24.49 15.54 -11.90
N LEU A 27 -25.29 15.96 -12.88
CA LEU A 27 -26.45 16.82 -12.61
C LEU A 27 -27.45 16.20 -11.64
N LEU A 28 -27.69 14.88 -11.72
CA LEU A 28 -28.64 14.19 -10.85
C LEU A 28 -28.09 13.92 -9.43
N THR A 29 -26.78 13.81 -9.28
CA THR A 29 -26.12 13.46 -8.01
C THR A 29 -25.49 14.64 -7.29
N VAL A 30 -25.37 15.79 -7.95
CA VAL A 30 -24.92 17.03 -7.31
C VAL A 30 -25.90 17.41 -6.21
N ARG A 31 -25.47 17.21 -4.96
CA ARG A 31 -26.12 17.74 -3.78
C ARG A 31 -25.47 19.07 -3.44
N VAL A 32 -26.22 20.16 -3.61
CA VAL A 32 -25.81 21.47 -3.11
C VAL A 32 -26.02 21.47 -1.60
N GLN A 33 -24.95 21.20 -0.84
CA GLN A 33 -24.99 21.30 0.61
C GLN A 33 -24.82 22.77 1.02
N SER A 34 -25.60 23.22 2.00
CA SER A 34 -25.36 24.51 2.64
C SER A 34 -24.04 24.48 3.43
N ALA A 35 -23.42 25.64 3.65
CA ALA A 35 -22.14 25.72 4.39
C ALA A 35 -22.23 25.06 5.79
N GLU A 36 -23.38 25.16 6.46
CA GLU A 36 -23.63 24.52 7.75
C GLU A 36 -23.70 22.99 7.66
N GLN A 37 -24.27 22.43 6.59
CA GLN A 37 -24.32 20.97 6.38
C GLN A 37 -22.92 20.39 6.14
N VAL A 38 -22.06 21.12 5.44
CA VAL A 38 -20.65 20.71 5.24
C VAL A 38 -19.90 20.68 6.57
N GLN A 39 -20.04 21.70 7.41
CA GLN A 39 -19.40 21.76 8.73
C GLN A 39 -19.88 20.64 9.67
N GLN A 40 -21.19 20.36 9.68
CA GLN A 40 -21.73 19.26 10.49
C GLN A 40 -21.25 17.89 10.00
N ALA A 41 -21.16 17.69 8.68
CA ALA A 41 -20.64 16.45 8.10
C ALA A 41 -19.15 16.25 8.43
N GLU A 42 -18.34 17.30 8.36
CA GLU A 42 -16.93 17.28 8.76
C GLU A 42 -16.76 16.92 10.24
N GLN A 43 -17.52 17.58 11.13
CA GLN A 43 -17.51 17.28 12.56
C GLN A 43 -17.90 15.83 12.87
N GLN A 44 -18.90 15.30 12.17
CA GLN A 44 -19.30 13.90 12.32
C GLN A 44 -18.21 12.93 11.85
N LEU A 45 -17.53 13.24 10.74
CA LEU A 45 -16.44 12.42 10.22
C LEU A 45 -15.25 12.42 11.19
N GLU A 46 -14.93 13.58 11.77
CA GLU A 46 -13.84 13.76 12.73
C GLU A 46 -14.12 13.01 14.05
N GLN A 47 -15.36 13.04 14.54
CA GLN A 47 -15.80 12.25 15.71
C GLN A 47 -15.73 10.73 15.43
N GLN A 48 -16.07 10.30 14.22
CA GLN A 48 -15.95 8.89 13.85
C GLN A 48 -14.47 8.48 13.78
N ALA A 49 -13.61 9.32 13.19
CA ALA A 49 -12.17 9.07 13.10
C ALA A 49 -11.51 9.00 14.48
N SER A 50 -11.83 9.92 15.39
CA SER A 50 -11.31 9.91 16.76
C SER A 50 -11.77 8.67 17.54
N SER A 51 -13.06 8.30 17.43
CA SER A 51 -13.57 7.08 18.09
C SER A 51 -12.95 5.78 17.56
N HIS A 52 -12.48 5.77 16.30
CA HIS A 52 -11.81 4.63 15.72
C HIS A 52 -10.36 4.51 16.23
N LEU A 53 -9.66 5.62 16.44
CA LEU A 53 -8.31 5.63 17.00
C LEU A 53 -8.27 5.16 18.46
N ASP A 54 -9.25 5.54 19.28
CA ASP A 54 -9.36 5.10 20.69
C ASP A 54 -9.57 3.59 20.83
N LYS A 55 -10.16 2.93 19.82
CA LYS A 55 -10.37 1.48 19.79
C LYS A 55 -9.17 0.69 19.26
N VAL A 56 -8.12 1.35 18.78
CA VAL A 56 -6.86 0.66 18.43
C VAL A 56 -6.05 0.46 19.71
N GLN A 57 -6.51 -0.48 20.53
CA GLN A 57 -5.74 -0.95 21.68
C GLN A 57 -4.61 -1.85 21.17
N TYR A 58 -3.38 -1.32 21.15
CA TYR A 58 -2.18 -2.09 20.89
C TYR A 58 -2.04 -3.16 21.97
N GLN A 59 -2.48 -4.38 21.66
CA GLN A 59 -2.15 -5.55 22.44
C GLN A 59 -0.69 -5.90 22.17
N HIS A 60 0.22 -5.32 22.95
CA HIS A 60 1.58 -5.81 23.01
C HIS A 60 1.50 -7.15 23.76
N ALA A 61 1.49 -8.26 23.02
CA ALA A 61 1.79 -9.55 23.62
C ALA A 61 3.17 -9.40 24.26
N GLU A 62 3.18 -9.47 25.58
CA GLU A 62 4.36 -9.51 26.41
C GLU A 62 5.12 -10.78 26.00
N VAL A 63 6.06 -10.60 25.07
CA VAL A 63 7.04 -11.64 24.72
C VAL A 63 7.91 -11.79 25.95
N THR A 64 7.61 -12.83 26.73
CA THR A 64 8.43 -13.31 27.82
C THR A 64 9.83 -13.58 27.28
N SER A 65 10.77 -12.80 27.79
CA SER A 65 12.21 -12.93 27.55
C SER A 65 12.74 -14.18 28.24
N ASP A 66 12.40 -15.36 27.76
CA ASP A 66 12.98 -16.61 28.24
C ASP A 66 13.13 -17.58 27.07
N ASP A 67 14.25 -17.46 26.35
CA ASP A 67 14.83 -18.58 25.60
C ASP A 67 16.34 -18.61 25.88
N ALA A 68 16.65 -19.17 27.06
CA ALA A 68 17.91 -19.85 27.27
C ALA A 68 17.77 -21.23 26.63
N SER A 69 18.41 -21.45 25.48
CA SER A 69 18.63 -22.81 24.98
C SER A 69 19.58 -23.55 25.95
N PRO A 70 19.35 -24.86 26.20
CA PRO A 70 20.14 -25.82 25.43
C PRO A 70 19.36 -27.05 24.97
N ASP A 71 19.82 -27.57 23.83
CA ASP A 71 19.85 -28.95 23.34
C ASP A 71 18.86 -29.98 23.90
N ASP A 72 18.02 -30.55 23.02
CA ASP A 72 17.96 -32.02 22.89
C ASP A 72 17.38 -32.45 21.53
N GLU A 73 17.84 -33.61 21.08
CA GLU A 73 17.87 -34.09 19.72
C GLU A 73 16.63 -34.92 19.36
N HIS A 74 16.12 -34.82 18.12
CA HIS A 74 15.86 -36.00 17.28
C HIS A 74 15.51 -35.67 15.82
N GLU A 75 16.17 -36.42 14.95
CA GLU A 75 16.14 -36.48 13.49
C GLU A 75 14.77 -36.71 12.84
N THR A 76 14.57 -36.13 11.65
CA THR A 76 14.49 -36.93 10.40
C THR A 76 14.72 -36.10 9.13
N ALA A 77 15.77 -36.49 8.40
CA ALA A 77 15.96 -36.45 6.94
C ALA A 77 16.19 -35.09 6.19
N ALA A 78 17.47 -34.79 5.97
CA ALA A 78 18.03 -33.84 4.97
C ALA A 78 18.01 -34.44 3.52
N PRO A 79 18.57 -33.82 2.44
CA PRO A 79 19.33 -32.57 2.35
C PRO A 79 19.03 -31.67 1.11
N ALA A 80 19.12 -30.35 1.25
CA ALA A 80 19.49 -29.49 0.13
C ALA A 80 20.27 -28.28 0.64
N ASN A 81 21.58 -28.43 0.48
CA ASN A 81 22.64 -27.49 0.77
C ASN A 81 22.44 -26.20 -0.04
N VAL A 82 21.80 -25.20 0.57
CA VAL A 82 21.97 -23.81 0.15
C VAL A 82 22.54 -23.10 1.36
N PRO A 83 23.76 -22.52 1.29
CA PRO A 83 24.20 -21.61 2.34
C PRO A 83 23.24 -20.42 2.29
N ARG A 84 22.21 -20.45 3.13
CA ARG A 84 21.36 -19.29 3.37
C ARG A 84 22.28 -18.30 4.04
N ARG A 85 22.88 -17.41 3.24
CA ARG A 85 23.71 -16.33 3.76
C ARG A 85 22.87 -15.65 4.84
N VAL A 86 23.29 -15.80 6.08
CA VAL A 86 22.82 -14.99 7.20
C VAL A 86 23.42 -13.61 6.97
N SER A 87 22.99 -12.94 5.90
CA SER A 87 23.22 -11.52 5.79
C SER A 87 22.16 -10.89 6.68
N GLU A 88 22.60 -10.24 7.74
CA GLU A 88 21.80 -9.24 8.45
C GLU A 88 21.09 -8.38 7.40
N LYS A 89 19.78 -8.13 7.60
CA LYS A 89 18.99 -7.31 6.70
C LYS A 89 19.53 -5.88 6.76
N VAL A 90 20.47 -5.55 5.87
CA VAL A 90 21.09 -4.22 5.81
C VAL A 90 20.01 -3.17 5.53
N GLY A 91 19.84 -2.23 6.45
CA GLY A 91 18.91 -1.13 6.33
C GLY A 91 19.35 -0.16 5.23
N ARG A 92 18.39 0.52 4.61
CA ARG A 92 18.63 1.42 3.46
C ARG A 92 19.64 2.55 3.77
N ASN A 93 19.79 2.96 5.04
CA ASN A 93 20.73 4.01 5.46
C ASN A 93 22.05 3.47 6.05
N ASP A 94 22.20 2.17 6.25
CA ASP A 94 23.36 1.56 6.89
C ASP A 94 24.61 1.61 5.99
N PRO A 95 25.83 1.51 6.54
CA PRO A 95 27.03 1.40 5.73
C PRO A 95 26.91 0.22 4.76
N CYS A 96 27.25 0.46 3.50
CA CYS A 96 27.22 -0.59 2.49
C CYS A 96 28.19 -1.71 2.87
N PRO A 97 27.75 -2.98 2.87
CA PRO A 97 28.61 -4.13 3.18
C PRO A 97 29.72 -4.35 2.13
N CYS A 98 29.68 -3.60 1.02
CA CYS A 98 30.69 -3.56 -0.03
C CYS A 98 31.98 -2.82 0.38
N GLY A 99 32.09 -2.31 1.61
CA GLY A 99 33.29 -1.63 2.11
C GLY A 99 33.53 -0.24 1.53
N SER A 100 32.57 0.33 0.79
CA SER A 100 32.71 1.62 0.11
C SER A 100 32.62 2.84 1.04
N GLY A 101 32.31 2.64 2.33
CA GLY A 101 32.08 3.72 3.30
C GLY A 101 30.82 4.56 3.04
N ARG A 102 30.04 4.24 2.01
CA ARG A 102 28.79 4.97 1.64
C ARG A 102 27.57 4.26 2.21
N LYS A 103 26.49 5.02 2.46
CA LYS A 103 25.19 4.45 2.87
C LYS A 103 24.62 3.55 1.78
N TYR A 104 23.95 2.46 2.14
CA TYR A 104 23.43 1.46 1.20
C TYR A 104 22.61 2.08 0.07
N LYS A 105 21.70 3.02 0.37
CA LYS A 105 20.89 3.76 -0.63
C LYS A 105 21.68 4.59 -1.66
N GLN A 106 22.90 4.99 -1.32
CA GLN A 106 23.78 5.77 -2.21
C GLN A 106 24.78 4.88 -2.96
N CYS A 107 24.77 3.58 -2.69
CA CYS A 107 25.63 2.60 -3.33
C CYS A 107 24.76 1.55 -4.03
N HIS A 108 24.59 0.36 -3.45
CA HIS A 108 23.86 -0.77 -4.07
C HIS A 108 22.33 -0.66 -3.95
N GLY A 109 21.81 0.24 -3.10
CA GLY A 109 20.39 0.53 -2.95
C GLY A 109 19.92 1.77 -3.71
N LYS A 110 20.69 2.21 -4.72
CA LYS A 110 20.34 3.36 -5.56
C LYS A 110 19.28 2.92 -6.58
N ILE A 111 18.10 3.53 -6.49
CA ILE A 111 17.02 3.36 -7.46
C ILE A 111 17.16 4.55 -8.41
N SER A 112 17.49 4.28 -9.67
CA SER A 112 17.58 5.27 -10.75
C SER A 112 16.20 5.67 -11.24
#